data_AF-A0A752K0D3-F1
#
_entry.id   AF-A0A752K0D3-F1
#
_cell.length_a   1.000
_cell.length_b   1.000
_cell.length_c   1.000
_cell.angle_alpha   90.00
_cell.angle_beta   90.00
_cell.angle_gamma   90.00
#
_symmetry.space_group_name_H-M   'P 1'
#
loop_
_entity.id
_entity.type
_entity.pdbx_description
1 polymer ?
#
loop_
_entity_poly.entity_id
_entity_poly.type
_entity_poly.pdbx_seq_one_letter_code
_entity_poly.pdbx_strand_id
1 'polypeptide(L)' 'MARQRRSITQIALDNLIFTPTKRTRSRKKPIPTESQVKTFDYVYGLLQAKWNRMRKTR' A
#
# COMPACT_ATOMS: atom_id res chain seq x y z
N MET A 1 38.23 -14.41 13.47
CA MET A 1 37.22 -14.95 12.53
C MET A 1 37.51 -14.38 11.14
N ALA A 2 38.20 -15.14 10.28
CA ALA A 2 38.48 -14.68 8.91
C ALA A 2 37.15 -14.50 8.17
N ARG A 3 36.90 -13.31 7.61
CA ARG A 3 35.70 -13.02 6.83
C ARG A 3 35.71 -13.92 5.60
N GLN A 4 34.89 -14.97 5.60
CA GLN A 4 34.72 -15.87 4.45
C GLN A 4 34.40 -15.01 3.22
N ARG A 5 35.21 -15.13 2.17
CA ARG A 5 34.96 -14.45 0.90
C ARG A 5 33.65 -15.00 0.34
N ARG A 6 32.67 -14.12 0.09
CA ARG A 6 31.42 -14.50 -0.57
C ARG A 6 31.76 -14.98 -1.99
N SER A 7 31.13 -16.06 -2.45
CA SER A 7 31.27 -16.51 -3.84
C SER A 7 30.69 -15.46 -4.78
N ILE A 8 31.20 -15.41 -6.01
CA ILE A 8 30.70 -14.49 -7.05
C ILE A 8 29.22 -14.75 -7.33
N THR A 9 28.80 -16.02 -7.31
CA THR A 9 27.40 -16.41 -7.44
C THR A 9 26.52 -15.87 -6.32
N GLN A 10 26.99 -15.93 -5.07
CA GLN A 10 26.26 -15.37 -3.93
C GLN A 10 26.10 -13.86 -4.05
N ILE A 11 27.14 -13.15 -4.51
CA ILE A 11 27.08 -11.69 -4.74
C ILE A 11 26.05 -11.35 -5.82
N ALA A 12 25.99 -12.15 -6.90
CA ALA A 12 24.98 -11.95 -7.95
C ALA A 12 23.55 -12.18 -7.41
N LEU A 13 23.33 -13.26 -6.65
CA LEU A 13 22.03 -13.58 -6.05
C LEU A 13 21.57 -12.49 -5.06
N ASP A 14 22.47 -11.97 -4.23
CA ASP A 14 22.20 -10.91 -3.25
C ASP A 14 21.75 -9.57 -3.90
N ASN A 15 22.03 -9.36 -5.20
CA ASN A 15 21.70 -8.14 -5.95
C ASN A 15 20.62 -8.35 -7.03
N LEU A 16 19.94 -9.49 -7.04
CA LEU A 16 18.83 -9.73 -7.97
C LEU A 16 17.68 -8.75 -7.74
N ILE A 17 16.96 -8.41 -8.82
CA ILE A 17 15.78 -7.53 -8.81
C ILE A 17 14.66 -8.03 -7.87
N PHE A 18 14.63 -9.32 -7.57
CA PHE A 18 13.65 -9.95 -6.69
C PHE A 18 13.95 -9.74 -5.22
N THR A 19 15.21 -9.42 -4.88
CA THR A 19 15.58 -9.15 -3.49
C THR A 19 15.22 -7.70 -3.14
N PRO A 20 14.35 -7.47 -2.14
CA PRO A 20 14.00 -6.11 -1.76
C PRO A 20 15.23 -5.41 -1.22
N THR A 21 15.60 -4.27 -1.80
CA THR A 21 16.75 -3.47 -1.37
C THR A 21 16.57 -2.97 0.06
N LYS A 22 17.68 -2.60 0.72
CA LYS A 22 17.66 -2.03 2.08
C LYS A 22 16.70 -0.82 2.18
N ARG A 23 16.67 0.03 1.15
CA ARG A 23 15.80 1.22 1.08
C ARG A 23 14.32 0.85 0.96
N THR A 24 14.01 -0.21 0.21
CA THR A 24 12.63 -0.70 0.08
C THR A 24 12.15 -1.33 1.39
N ARG A 25 13.03 -2.08 2.10
CA ARG A 25 12.72 -2.67 3.41
C ARG A 25 12.48 -1.62 4.50
N SER A 26 13.24 -0.51 4.49
CA SER A 26 13.08 0.56 5.48
C SER A 26 11.85 1.43 5.25
N ARG A 27 11.40 1.55 4.01
CA ARG A 27 10.15 2.25 3.66
C ARG A 27 8.94 1.34 3.93
N LYS A 28 8.55 1.21 5.19
CA LYS A 28 7.25 0.64 5.54
C LYS A 28 6.15 1.55 5.01
N LYS A 29 5.09 0.96 4.45
CA LYS A 29 3.87 1.72 4.12
C LYS A 29 3.31 2.31 5.42
N PRO A 30 2.93 3.60 5.43
CA PRO A 30 2.33 4.18 6.63
C PRO A 30 1.02 3.45 6.95
N ILE A 31 0.83 3.15 8.23
CA ILE A 31 -0.46 2.63 8.72
C ILE A 31 -1.44 3.81 8.63
N PRO A 32 -2.57 3.67 7.93
CA PRO A 32 -3.54 4.74 7.83
C PRO A 32 -4.06 5.09 9.23
N THR A 33 -4.20 6.38 9.51
CA THR A 33 -4.90 6.85 10.71
C THR A 33 -6.38 6.46 10.61
N GLU A 34 -7.08 6.32 11.73
CA GLU A 34 -8.51 5.94 11.78
C GLU A 34 -9.37 6.78 10.83
N SER A 35 -9.09 8.08 10.71
CA SER A 35 -9.79 9.00 9.78
C SER A 35 -9.57 8.70 8.30
N GLN A 36 -8.48 8.01 7.95
CA GLN A 36 -8.12 7.63 6.58
C GLN A 36 -8.65 6.23 6.21
N VAL A 37 -9.13 5.46 7.20
CA VAL A 37 -9.73 4.16 6.97
C VAL A 37 -11.11 4.37 6.36
N LYS A 38 -11.24 4.05 5.07
CA LYS A 38 -12.54 4.07 4.39
C LYS A 38 -13.43 3.00 5.01
N THR A 39 -14.48 3.41 5.68
CA THR A 39 -15.53 2.53 6.20
C THR A 39 -16.75 2.57 5.28
N PHE A 40 -17.68 1.62 5.49
CA PHE A 40 -18.97 1.64 4.81
C PHE A 40 -19.82 2.80 5.34
N ASP A 41 -20.24 3.70 4.46
CA ASP A 41 -21.17 4.78 4.79
C ASP A 41 -22.61 4.28 4.63
N TYR A 42 -23.27 4.07 5.78
CA TYR A 42 -24.67 3.63 5.84
C TYR A 42 -25.67 4.63 5.24
N VAL A 43 -25.30 5.91 5.18
CA VAL A 43 -26.19 7.00 4.75
C VAL A 43 -25.98 7.35 3.27
N TYR A 44 -24.80 7.06 2.72
CA TYR A 44 -24.43 7.42 1.34
C TYR A 44 -25.50 7.08 0.30
N GLY A 45 -26.05 5.86 0.33
CA GLY A 45 -27.09 5.43 -0.62
C GLY A 45 -28.39 6.23 -0.48
N LEU A 46 -28.80 6.54 0.75
CA LEU A 46 -29.99 7.34 1.03
C LEU A 46 -29.82 8.80 0.58
N LEU A 47 -28.65 9.39 0.85
CA LEU A 47 -28.27 10.72 0.37
C LEU A 47 -28.28 10.77 -1.15
N GLN A 48 -27.66 9.80 -1.82
CA GLN A 48 -27.63 9.72 -3.27
C GLN A 48 -29.06 9.65 -3.84
N ALA A 49 -29.94 8.82 -3.26
CA ALA A 49 -31.33 8.72 -3.67
C ALA A 49 -32.10 10.05 -3.48
N LYS A 50 -31.91 10.73 -2.35
CA LYS A 50 -32.49 12.07 -2.07
C LYS A 50 -32.06 13.08 -3.14
N TRP A 51 -30.76 13.17 -3.42
CA TRP A 51 -30.25 14.12 -4.41
C TRP A 51 -30.69 13.78 -5.83
N ASN A 52 -30.70 12.49 -6.19
CA ASN A 52 -31.19 12.03 -7.49
C ASN A 52 -32.65 12.42 -7.71
N ARG A 53 -33.51 12.32 -6.68
CA ARG A 53 -34.90 12.79 -6.76
C ARG A 53 -34.95 14.29 -7.07
N MET A 54 -34.22 15.11 -6.31
CA MET A 54 -34.21 16.56 -6.51
C MET A 54 -33.67 17.00 -7.88
N ARG A 55 -32.73 16.23 -8.46
CA ARG A 55 -32.09 16.54 -9.75
C ARG A 55 -32.84 16.00 -10.97
N LYS A 56 -33.52 14.85 -10.84
CA LYS A 56 -34.26 14.21 -11.94
C LYS A 56 -35.71 14.68 -12.09
N THR A 57 -36.24 15.39 -11.08
CA THR A 57 -37.60 15.97 -11.14
C THR A 57 -37.62 17.34 -11.85
N ARG A 58 -36.46 17.95 -12.14
CA ARG A 58 -36.33 19.06 -13.10
C ARG A 58 -36.00 18.49 -14.48
#